data_AF-A0A4V6KTD0-F1
#
_entry.id   AF-A0A4V6KTD0-F1
#
_cell.length_a   1.000
_cell.length_b   1.000
_cell.length_c   1.000
_cell.angle_alpha   90.00
_cell.angle_beta   90.00
_cell.angle_gamma   90.00
#
_symmetry.space_group_name_H-M   'P 1'
#
loop_
_entity.id
_entity.type
_entity.pdbx_description
1 polymer ?
#
loop_
_entity_poly.entity_id
_entity_poly.type
_entity_poly.pdbx_seq_one_letter_code
_entity_poly.pdbx_strand_id
1 'polypeptide(L)'
;MIGTPTHFPWAFIFTHIDQIPRHPAQLYEALYCMLLFVLLYSLWKRPFFRNQTGNSFALLLILLFSFRFFDEYLKINQERFEDALSINMGQILSLPFILAGFILLIVNSRNKA
;
A
#
# COMPACT_ATOMS: atom_id res chain seq x y z
N MET A 1 -7.42 -13.17 -0.28
CA MET A 1 -6.77 -12.09 -1.04
C MET A 1 -6.31 -12.65 -2.38
N ILE A 2 -7.20 -12.63 -3.37
CA ILE A 2 -6.90 -13.09 -4.72
C ILE A 2 -7.17 -11.90 -5.64
N GLY A 3 -6.40 -11.78 -6.70
CA GLY A 3 -6.63 -10.73 -7.67
C GLY A 3 -7.92 -10.92 -8.45
N THR A 4 -8.40 -9.83 -9.04
CA THR A 4 -9.51 -9.87 -10.00
C THR A 4 -9.15 -10.73 -11.22
N PRO A 5 -10.15 -11.33 -11.89
CA PRO A 5 -9.92 -12.08 -13.13
C PRO A 5 -9.24 -11.19 -14.19
N THR A 6 -8.28 -11.75 -14.91
CA THR A 6 -7.52 -10.97 -15.89
C THR A 6 -7.03 -11.79 -17.06
N HIS A 7 -6.84 -11.12 -18.19
CA HIS A 7 -6.39 -11.73 -19.45
C HIS A 7 -4.95 -11.37 -19.82
N PHE A 8 -4.20 -10.74 -18.90
CA PHE A 8 -2.80 -10.41 -19.13
C PHE A 8 -1.91 -11.67 -19.23
N PRO A 9 -0.80 -11.62 -19.99
CA PRO A 9 0.07 -12.78 -20.20
C PRO A 9 0.80 -13.29 -18.95
N TRP A 10 0.82 -12.50 -17.87
CA TRP A 10 1.36 -12.89 -16.56
C TRP A 10 0.27 -13.26 -15.54
N ALA A 11 -0.97 -13.48 -15.99
CA ALA A 11 -2.03 -13.98 -15.12
C ALA A 11 -1.65 -15.34 -14.54
N PHE A 12 -2.00 -15.55 -13.27
CA PHE A 12 -1.70 -16.77 -12.54
C PHE A 12 -3.00 -17.54 -12.26
N ILE A 13 -2.98 -18.85 -12.46
CA ILE A 13 -4.13 -19.74 -12.20
C ILE A 13 -3.95 -20.37 -10.83
N PHE A 14 -4.87 -20.08 -9.92
CA PHE A 14 -4.84 -20.62 -8.55
C PHE A 14 -5.61 -21.94 -8.49
N THR A 15 -4.95 -23.05 -8.87
CA THR A 15 -5.57 -24.38 -9.01
C THR A 15 -6.35 -24.88 -7.79
N HIS A 16 -5.98 -24.45 -6.58
CA HIS A 16 -6.66 -24.79 -5.33
C HIS A 16 -7.93 -23.99 -5.04
N ILE A 17 -8.18 -22.91 -5.77
CA ILE A 17 -9.32 -22.01 -5.54
C ILE A 17 -10.25 -22.06 -6.76
N ASP A 18 -9.71 -21.72 -7.92
CA ASP A 18 -10.44 -21.70 -9.18
C ASP A 18 -9.49 -21.78 -10.40
N GLN A 19 -9.97 -22.39 -11.48
CA GLN A 19 -9.23 -22.52 -12.75
C GLN A 19 -9.30 -21.24 -13.60
N ILE A 20 -9.44 -20.08 -12.95
CA ILE A 20 -9.60 -18.78 -13.62
C ILE A 20 -8.26 -18.04 -13.55
N PRO A 21 -7.76 -17.49 -14.68
CA PRO A 21 -6.57 -16.66 -14.67
C PRO A 21 -6.84 -15.34 -13.93
N ARG A 22 -6.02 -15.03 -12.92
CA ARG A 22 -6.19 -13.88 -12.03
C ARG A 22 -4.90 -13.09 -11.89
N HIS A 23 -5.03 -11.82 -11.47
CA HIS A 23 -3.86 -11.05 -11.05
C HIS A 23 -3.17 -11.74 -9.85
N PRO A 24 -1.85 -12.01 -9.90
CA PRO A 24 -1.11 -12.56 -8.75
C PRO A 24 -0.86 -11.46 -7.70
N ALA A 25 -1.92 -11.01 -7.03
CA ALA A 25 -1.88 -9.92 -6.04
C ALA A 25 -0.80 -10.14 -4.96
N GLN A 26 -0.57 -11.38 -4.54
CA GLN A 26 0.48 -11.72 -3.56
C GLN A 26 1.90 -11.40 -4.05
N LEU A 27 2.18 -11.60 -5.35
CA LEU A 27 3.48 -11.26 -5.93
C LEU A 27 3.63 -9.75 -6.05
N TYR A 28 2.56 -9.04 -6.42
CA TYR A 28 2.56 -7.58 -6.40
C TYR A 28 2.79 -7.06 -4.98
N GLU A 29 2.19 -7.71 -3.97
CA GLU A 29 2.38 -7.40 -2.57
C GLU A 29 3.84 -7.52 -2.12
N ALA A 30 4.45 -8.67 -2.43
CA ALA A 30 5.86 -8.90 -2.12
C ALA A 30 6.78 -7.89 -2.83
N LEU A 31 6.52 -7.59 -4.10
CA LEU A 31 7.31 -6.64 -4.88
C LEU A 31 7.19 -5.21 -4.34
N TYR A 32 5.98 -4.74 -4.00
CA TYR A 32 5.85 -3.40 -3.42
C TYR A 32 6.49 -3.35 -2.03
N CYS A 33 6.41 -4.40 -1.22
CA CYS A 33 7.06 -4.44 0.10
C CYS A 33 8.58 -4.30 -0.04
N MET A 34 9.17 -4.98 -1.03
CA MET A 34 10.59 -4.86 -1.34
C MET A 34 10.95 -3.46 -1.85
N LEU A 35 10.16 -2.90 -2.77
CA LEU A 35 10.34 -1.52 -3.26
C LEU A 35 10.23 -0.49 -2.13
N LEU A 36 9.24 -0.64 -1.25
CA LEU A 36 9.03 0.22 -0.09
C LEU A 36 10.23 0.18 0.85
N PHE A 37 10.77 -1.01 1.12
CA PHE A 37 11.98 -1.18 1.92
C PHE A 37 13.18 -0.47 1.29
N VAL A 38 13.45 -0.69 0.00
CA VAL A 38 14.57 -0.04 -0.71
C VAL A 38 14.43 1.48 -0.72
N LEU A 39 13.21 1.97 -0.96
CA LEU A 39 12.92 3.41 -1.00
C LEU A 39 13.12 4.04 0.39
N LEU A 40 12.53 3.46 1.43
CA LEU A 40 12.69 3.94 2.81
C LEU A 40 14.15 3.87 3.25
N TYR A 41 14.87 2.80 2.94
CA TYR A 41 16.29 2.66 3.26
C TYR A 41 17.15 3.72 2.55
N SER A 42 16.86 3.99 1.27
CA SER A 42 17.53 5.04 0.50
C SER A 42 17.25 6.44 1.07
N LEU A 43 15.99 6.73 1.45
CA LEU A 43 15.62 7.99 2.07
C LEU A 43 16.22 8.14 3.47
N TRP A 44 16.33 7.06 4.24
CA TRP A 44 16.94 7.07 5.57
C TRP A 44 18.43 7.46 5.53
N LYS A 45 19.15 7.18 4.43
CA LYS A 45 20.52 7.66 4.24
C LYS A 45 20.62 9.18 4.07
N ARG A 46 19.53 9.88 3.75
CA ARG A 46 19.54 11.34 3.58
C ARG A 46 19.47 12.05 4.94
N PRO A 47 20.28 13.10 5.15
CA PRO A 47 20.40 13.77 6.45
C PRO A 47 19.09 14.38 6.96
N PHE A 48 18.21 14.82 6.05
CA PHE A 48 16.89 15.37 6.40
C PHE A 48 16.00 14.36 7.14
N PHE A 49 16.04 13.08 6.73
CA PHE A 49 15.24 12.01 7.30
C PHE A 49 15.95 11.28 8.45
N ARG A 50 17.29 11.30 8.45
CA ARG A 50 18.12 10.72 9.52
C ARG A 50 18.08 11.53 10.82
N ASN A 51 18.10 12.86 10.71
CA ASN A 51 18.27 13.74 11.88
C ASN A 51 16.96 14.10 12.59
N GLN A 52 15.80 13.73 12.03
CA GLN A 52 14.49 14.07 12.59
C GLN A 52 13.76 12.79 13.00
N THR A 53 13.63 12.62 14.32
CA THR A 53 12.79 11.58 14.91
C THR A 53 11.35 11.76 14.42
N GLY A 54 10.78 10.70 13.82
CA GLY A 54 9.41 10.70 13.31
C GLY A 54 9.26 10.90 11.79
N ASN A 55 10.21 11.51 11.08
CA ASN A 55 10.07 11.70 9.62
C ASN A 55 10.12 10.39 8.84
N SER A 56 10.97 9.46 9.26
CA SER A 56 11.03 8.12 8.65
C SER A 56 9.73 7.32 8.90
N PHE A 57 9.09 7.51 10.05
CA PHE A 57 7.81 6.87 10.37
C PHE A 57 6.65 7.50 9.60
N ALA A 58 6.61 8.83 9.51
CA ALA A 58 5.63 9.55 8.70
C ALA A 58 5.68 9.12 7.22
N LEU A 59 6.89 9.01 6.64
CA LEU A 59 7.08 8.48 5.30
C LEU A 59 6.61 7.03 5.15
N LEU A 60 6.90 6.18 6.13
CA LEU A 60 6.44 4.79 6.12
C LEU A 60 4.91 4.73 6.07
N LEU A 61 4.22 5.52 6.90
CA LEU A 61 2.75 5.58 6.88
C LEU A 61 2.21 6.05 5.53
N ILE A 62 2.73 7.16 4.99
CA ILE A 62 2.26 7.69 3.70
C ILE A 62 2.45 6.64 2.61
N LEU A 63 3.66 6.10 2.47
CA LEU A 63 4.00 5.21 1.36
C LEU A 63 3.31 3.85 1.49
N LEU A 64 3.35 3.21 2.66
CA LEU A 64 2.75 1.90 2.87
C LEU A 64 1.24 1.92 2.60
N PHE A 65 0.53 2.90 3.17
CA PHE A 65 -0.91 2.98 3.00
C PHE A 65 -1.32 3.52 1.62
N SER A 66 -0.47 4.31 0.95
CA SER A 66 -0.71 4.66 -0.46
C SER A 66 -0.61 3.45 -1.37
N PHE A 67 0.45 2.63 -1.24
CA PHE A 67 0.55 1.39 -2.02
C PHE A 67 -0.62 0.45 -1.74
N ARG A 68 -1.01 0.30 -0.46
CA ARG A 68 -2.18 -0.49 -0.06
C ARG A 68 -3.47 0.01 -0.72
N PHE A 69 -3.68 1.32 -0.78
CA PHE A 69 -4.86 1.91 -1.41
C PHE A 69 -4.96 1.54 -2.91
N PHE A 70 -3.84 1.59 -3.63
CA PHE A 70 -3.80 1.22 -5.05
C PHE A 70 -3.92 -0.29 -5.28
N ASP A 71 -3.26 -1.10 -4.46
CA ASP A 71 -3.25 -2.56 -4.60
C ASP A 71 -4.63 -3.18 -4.33
N GLU A 72 -5.45 -2.53 -3.49
CA GLU A 72 -6.82 -2.98 -3.21
C GLU A 72 -7.71 -2.98 -4.47
N TYR A 73 -7.46 -2.12 -5.47
CA TYR A 73 -8.22 -2.14 -6.73
C TYR A 73 -7.97 -3.40 -7.57
N LEU A 74 -6.83 -4.08 -7.36
CA LEU A 74 -6.49 -5.30 -8.08
C LEU A 74 -7.06 -6.54 -7.39
N LYS A 75 -7.67 -6.40 -6.20
CA LYS A 75 -8.19 -7.49 -5.39
C LYS A 75 -9.70 -7.58 -5.49
N ILE A 76 -10.21 -8.79 -5.28
CA ILE A 76 -11.64 -9.02 -5.11
C ILE A 76 -12.03 -8.58 -3.69
N ASN A 77 -13.21 -7.98 -3.58
CA ASN A 77 -13.88 -7.73 -2.31
C ASN A 77 -13.97 -9.01 -1.48
N GLN A 78 -13.70 -8.90 -0.18
CA GLN A 78 -13.68 -10.05 0.73
C GLN A 78 -15.08 -10.35 1.26
N GLU A 79 -15.90 -9.31 1.44
CA GLU A 79 -17.23 -9.39 1.99
C GLU A 79 -18.30 -8.92 1.01
N ARG A 80 -19.45 -9.59 0.96
CA ARG A 80 -20.57 -9.23 0.05
C ARG A 80 -21.14 -7.83 0.28
N PHE A 81 -20.93 -7.27 1.48
CA PHE A 81 -21.32 -5.89 1.77
C PHE A 81 -20.40 -4.86 1.10
N GLU A 82 -19.14 -5.23 0.85
CA GLU A 82 -18.18 -4.37 0.14
C GLU A 82 -18.58 -4.17 -1.33
N ASP A 83 -19.37 -5.09 -1.91
CA ASP A 83 -19.92 -4.92 -3.27
C ASP A 83 -20.91 -3.75 -3.38
N ALA A 84 -21.54 -3.35 -2.27
CA ALA A 84 -22.42 -2.19 -2.22
C ALA A 84 -21.67 -0.87 -1.95
N LEU A 85 -20.39 -0.95 -1.54
CA LEU A 85 -19.55 0.20 -1.27
C LEU A 85 -18.78 0.61 -2.52
N SER A 86 -18.73 1.90 -2.81
CA SER A 86 -17.95 2.43 -3.94
C SER A 86 -16.43 2.35 -3.72
N ILE A 87 -16.00 2.18 -2.46
CA ILE A 87 -14.61 2.14 -2.02
C ILE A 87 -14.48 0.96 -1.06
N ASN A 88 -13.49 0.11 -1.29
CA ASN A 88 -13.31 -1.09 -0.48
C ASN A 88 -12.84 -0.74 0.95
N MET A 89 -13.11 -1.60 1.93
CA MET A 89 -12.77 -1.34 3.33
C MET A 89 -11.27 -1.12 3.52
N GLY A 90 -10.43 -1.83 2.76
CA GLY A 90 -8.98 -1.63 2.73
C GLY A 90 -8.55 -0.22 2.31
N GLN A 91 -9.31 0.43 1.42
CA GLN A 91 -9.06 1.79 0.96
C GLN A 91 -9.54 2.82 1.99
N ILE A 92 -10.73 2.62 2.56
CA ILE A 92 -11.28 3.47 3.63
C ILE A 92 -10.31 3.51 4.81
N LEU A 93 -9.81 2.34 5.22
CA LEU A 93 -8.85 2.23 6.32
C LEU A 93 -7.50 2.85 5.99
N SER A 94 -7.09 2.92 4.72
CA SER A 94 -5.78 3.46 4.32
C SER A 94 -5.74 4.99 4.37
N LEU A 95 -6.83 5.68 4.01
CA LEU A 95 -6.93 7.14 4.00
C LEU A 95 -6.54 7.84 5.33
N PRO A 96 -7.05 7.43 6.51
CA PRO A 96 -6.68 8.09 7.77
C PRO A 96 -5.19 7.94 8.11
N PHE A 97 -4.56 6.82 7.76
CA PHE A 97 -3.13 6.64 7.98
C PHE A 97 -2.27 7.48 7.03
N ILE A 98 -2.68 7.62 5.77
CA ILE A 98 -2.02 8.52 4.82
C ILE A 98 -2.08 9.96 5.35
N LEU A 99 -3.27 10.40 5.80
CA LEU A 99 -3.46 11.73 6.40
C LEU A 99 -2.62 11.93 7.66
N ALA A 100 -2.61 10.95 8.57
CA ALA A 100 -1.79 11.00 9.79
C ALA A 100 -0.29 11.12 9.46
N GLY A 101 0.17 10.40 8.44
CA GLY A 101 1.53 10.51 7.94
C GLY A 101 1.87 11.92 7.43
N PHE A 102 0.98 12.55 6.64
CA PHE A 102 1.18 13.93 6.20
C PHE A 102 1.19 14.93 7.36
N ILE A 103 0.29 14.77 8.33
CA ILE A 103 0.24 15.63 9.53
C ILE A 103 1.55 15.55 10.30
N LEU A 104 2.07 14.34 10.56
CA LEU A 104 3.34 14.15 11.26
C LEU A 104 4.51 14.80 10.51
N LEU A 105 4.55 14.67 9.18
CA LEU A 105 5.61 15.26 8.35
C LEU A 105 5.58 16.80 8.42
N ILE A 106 4.38 17.40 8.35
CA ILE A 106 4.19 18.86 8.48
C ILE A 106 4.59 19.34 9.88
N VAL A 107 4.13 18.67 10.94
CA VAL A 107 4.43 19.04 12.32
C VAL A 107 5.94 18.99 12.59
N ASN A 108 6.61 17.92 12.16
CA ASN A 108 8.05 17.78 12.34
C ASN A 108 8.85 18.83 11.57
N SER A 109 8.40 19.20 10.36
CA SER A 109 9.02 20.27 9.58
C SER A 109 8.87 21.65 10.23
N ARG A 110 7.79 21.88 10.98
CA ARG A 110 7.53 23.16 11.68
C ARG A 110 8.35 23.30 12.96
N ASN A 111 8.64 22.21 13.68
CA ASN A 111 9.53 22.22 14.85
C ASN A 111 11.00 22.56 14.52
N LYS A 112 11.32 22.72 13.23
CA LYS A 112 12.66 23.04 12.73
C LYS A 112 12.83 24.52 12.37
N ALA A 113 11.74 25.30 12.34
CA ALA A 113 11.73 26.74 12.14
C ALA A 113 11.62 27.46 13.49
#